data_AF-A0A142XED1-F1
#
_entry.id   AF-A0A142XED1-F1
#
_cell.length_a   1.000
_cell.length_b   1.000
_cell.length_c   1.000
_cell.angle_alpha   90.00
_cell.angle_beta   90.00
_cell.angle_gamma   90.00
#
_symmetry.space_group_name_H-M   'P 1'
#
loop_
_entity.id
_entity.type
_entity.pdbx_description
1 polymer ?
#
loop_
_entity_poly.entity_id
_entity_poly.type
_entity_poly.pdbx_seq_one_letter_code
_entity_poly.pdbx_strand_id
1 'polypeptide(L)'
;MATLPSNAELRGEVVYFYAFDVANEIRLDRAAELLAGRSTSFTARWGRPAPRSVPVSRPLVVEPTVSTVRVNGCPARLLVRVYDVGVISVTARVPFASDALAALIPFHNPSLHDGRPLDALAREQRDEVCRALNEALVRSGEMSAPEAYTVFTLSHLGDEKDANHWLTNREREVAGLLTETPGDRLSAAQVAEVLRLRRSFENSDLVVIDWDAALVVDLDREAEDMLFVIELANLQLEEFQWMDRQLDRYLDRAYYDLAKRPWWSFGAMGRILRQLRQLRVDLAKLADEVTHVTKFVGDWHLARVYLLARERFHLDQWRASVEQRLEEVDRLYTLTRGDVYERRMLWLEIIVVVFFAVDLLILLAK
;
A
#
# COMPACT_ATOMS: atom_id res chain seq x y z
N MET A 1 -7.32 -31.08 -15.37
CA MET A 1 -7.83 -29.72 -15.58
C MET A 1 -9.27 -29.69 -15.13
N ALA A 2 -9.62 -28.97 -14.07
CA ALA A 2 -11.03 -28.63 -13.83
C ALA A 2 -11.41 -27.62 -14.92
N THR A 3 -12.15 -28.07 -15.93
CA THR A 3 -12.74 -27.22 -16.96
C THR A 3 -13.89 -26.45 -16.32
N LEU A 4 -13.79 -25.12 -16.32
CA LEU A 4 -14.88 -24.26 -15.87
C LEU A 4 -16.14 -24.55 -16.71
N PRO A 5 -17.34 -24.58 -16.12
CA PRO A 5 -18.57 -24.81 -16.86
C PRO A 5 -18.78 -23.76 -17.95
N SER A 6 -18.85 -24.20 -19.21
CA SER A 6 -18.99 -23.33 -20.39
C SER A 6 -20.37 -22.71 -20.55
N ASN A 7 -21.31 -22.96 -19.64
CA ASN A 7 -22.68 -22.46 -19.66
C ASN A 7 -23.06 -21.64 -18.42
N ALA A 8 -22.08 -21.34 -17.54
CA ALA A 8 -22.35 -20.53 -16.36
C ALA A 8 -22.75 -19.09 -16.73
N GLU A 9 -23.71 -18.53 -16.01
CA GLU A 9 -24.20 -17.16 -16.22
C GLU A 9 -23.08 -16.14 -15.99
N LEU A 10 -22.35 -16.26 -14.88
CA LEU A 10 -21.30 -15.32 -14.48
C LEU A 10 -19.91 -15.91 -14.75
N ARG A 11 -19.03 -15.12 -15.36
CA ARG A 11 -17.61 -15.47 -15.53
C ARG A 11 -16.71 -14.29 -15.30
N GLY A 12 -15.51 -14.59 -14.83
CA GLY A 12 -14.43 -13.65 -14.70
C GLY A 12 -13.39 -14.19 -13.75
N GLU A 13 -12.84 -13.33 -12.91
CA GLU A 13 -11.70 -13.66 -12.08
C GLU A 13 -11.82 -13.00 -10.71
N VAL A 14 -11.34 -13.68 -9.68
CA VAL A 14 -11.04 -13.03 -8.39
C VAL A 14 -9.57 -12.65 -8.39
N VAL A 15 -9.30 -11.38 -8.13
CA VAL A 15 -7.96 -10.80 -8.13
C VAL A 15 -7.61 -10.39 -6.70
N TYR A 16 -6.47 -10.85 -6.20
CA TYR A 16 -5.99 -10.54 -4.86
C TYR A 16 -4.75 -9.67 -4.96
N PHE A 17 -4.75 -8.50 -4.32
CA PHE A 17 -3.59 -7.61 -4.24
C PHE A 17 -2.94 -7.68 -2.85
N TYR A 18 -1.67 -8.07 -2.81
CA TYR A 18 -0.83 -7.99 -1.61
C TYR A 18 0.27 -6.95 -1.85
N ALA A 19 0.24 -5.82 -1.14
CA ALA A 19 1.26 -4.78 -1.26
C ALA A 19 2.24 -4.83 -0.07
N PHE A 20 3.46 -5.30 -0.32
CA PHE A 20 4.48 -5.44 0.71
C PHE A 20 5.46 -4.26 0.67
N ASP A 21 5.53 -3.50 1.76
CA ASP A 21 6.64 -2.58 2.01
C ASP A 21 7.89 -3.40 2.36
N VAL A 22 8.95 -3.23 1.59
CA VAL A 22 10.21 -3.98 1.76
C VAL A 22 11.44 -3.09 1.98
N ALA A 23 11.35 -1.80 1.64
CA ALA A 23 12.45 -0.85 1.71
C ALA A 23 11.93 0.57 1.55
N ASN A 24 12.72 1.58 1.90
CA ASN A 24 12.32 2.96 1.60
C ASN A 24 12.33 3.26 0.08
N GLU A 25 13.17 2.59 -0.69
CA GLU A 25 13.25 2.83 -2.14
C GLU A 25 13.79 1.57 -2.83
N ILE A 26 13.31 1.30 -4.04
CA ILE A 26 13.87 0.28 -4.93
C ILE A 26 14.41 0.97 -6.17
N ARG A 27 15.71 0.84 -6.41
CA ARG A 27 16.33 1.39 -7.62
C ARG A 27 15.92 0.56 -8.84
N LEU A 28 14.86 0.98 -9.55
CA LEU A 28 14.28 0.21 -10.65
C LEU A 28 15.28 -0.10 -11.78
N ASP A 29 16.17 0.83 -12.13
CA ASP A 29 17.19 0.56 -13.15
C ASP A 29 18.09 -0.62 -12.75
N ARG A 30 18.54 -0.64 -11.49
CA ARG A 30 19.34 -1.75 -10.96
C ARG A 30 18.52 -3.03 -10.81
N ALA A 31 17.26 -2.92 -10.41
CA ALA A 31 16.36 -4.07 -10.29
C ALA A 31 16.13 -4.73 -11.67
N ALA A 32 15.96 -3.94 -12.72
CA ALA A 32 15.83 -4.43 -14.09
C ALA A 32 17.08 -5.17 -14.58
N GLU A 33 18.27 -4.67 -14.23
CA GLU A 33 19.54 -5.37 -14.51
C GLU A 33 19.64 -6.71 -13.77
N LEU A 34 19.29 -6.74 -12.47
CA LEU A 34 19.33 -7.95 -11.65
C LEU A 34 18.31 -9.01 -12.09
N LEU A 35 17.19 -8.57 -12.67
CA LEU A 35 16.11 -9.41 -13.16
C LEU A 35 16.13 -9.57 -14.70
N ALA A 36 17.27 -9.30 -15.35
CA ALA A 36 17.39 -9.40 -16.79
C ALA A 36 16.92 -10.76 -17.33
N GLY A 37 15.98 -10.74 -18.28
CA GLY A 37 15.34 -11.94 -18.85
C GLY A 37 14.18 -12.52 -18.03
N ARG A 38 13.87 -11.97 -16.85
CA ARG A 38 12.73 -12.35 -15.99
C ARG A 38 11.79 -11.18 -15.67
N SER A 39 12.15 -9.96 -16.06
CA SER A 39 11.33 -8.77 -15.88
C SER A 39 11.02 -8.03 -17.17
N THR A 40 9.85 -7.41 -17.23
CA THR A 40 9.47 -6.44 -18.28
C THR A 40 8.94 -5.17 -17.64
N SER A 41 9.12 -4.01 -18.28
CA SER A 41 8.52 -2.77 -17.79
C SER A 41 7.02 -2.79 -18.02
N PHE A 42 6.21 -2.61 -16.96
CA PHE A 42 4.77 -2.47 -17.14
C PHE A 42 4.49 -1.15 -17.86
N THR A 43 3.70 -1.20 -18.93
CA THR A 43 3.07 -0.02 -19.50
C THR A 43 1.58 -0.29 -19.56
N ALA A 44 0.81 0.35 -18.70
CA ALA A 44 -0.65 0.32 -18.78
C ALA A 44 -1.05 0.77 -20.20
N ARG A 45 -1.81 -0.06 -20.90
CA ARG A 45 -2.24 0.22 -22.27
C ARG A 45 -3.51 1.04 -22.18
N TRP A 46 -3.36 2.33 -21.91
CA TRP A 46 -4.48 3.24 -21.84
C TRP A 46 -5.24 3.25 -23.17
N GLY A 47 -6.38 2.57 -23.19
CA GLY A 47 -7.18 2.35 -24.41
C GLY A 47 -7.91 3.61 -24.91
N ARG A 48 -7.67 4.76 -24.28
CA ARG A 48 -8.27 6.07 -24.60
C ARG A 48 -7.17 7.15 -24.63
N PRO A 49 -7.32 8.22 -25.42
CA PRO A 49 -6.28 9.22 -25.59
C PRO A 49 -5.95 9.93 -24.27
N ALA A 50 -4.85 9.54 -23.66
CA ALA A 50 -4.27 10.23 -22.52
C ALA A 50 -3.41 11.43 -22.96
N PRO A 51 -3.25 12.47 -22.12
CA PRO A 51 -2.33 13.57 -22.39
C PRO A 51 -0.89 13.04 -22.60
N ARG A 52 -0.27 13.39 -23.74
CA ARG A 52 1.02 12.85 -24.21
C ARG A 52 2.25 13.26 -23.37
N SER A 53 2.10 14.11 -22.37
CA SER A 53 3.20 14.78 -21.66
C SER A 53 3.40 14.32 -20.22
N VAL A 54 2.83 13.17 -19.83
CA VAL A 54 2.78 12.76 -18.43
C VAL A 54 3.78 11.62 -18.18
N PRO A 55 4.85 11.82 -17.39
CA PRO A 55 5.74 10.73 -17.00
C PRO A 55 4.96 9.74 -16.11
N VAL A 56 4.97 8.46 -16.48
CA VAL A 56 4.24 7.39 -15.80
C VAL A 56 5.23 6.58 -14.96
N SER A 57 4.96 6.36 -13.67
CA SER A 57 5.72 5.35 -12.91
C SER A 57 5.47 3.99 -13.56
N ARG A 58 6.55 3.35 -14.02
CA ARG A 58 6.51 2.08 -14.74
C ARG A 58 7.06 1.01 -13.82
N PRO A 59 6.22 0.36 -12.99
CA PRO A 59 6.70 -0.71 -12.15
C PRO A 59 7.30 -1.82 -13.01
N LEU A 60 8.29 -2.51 -12.46
CA LEU A 60 8.84 -3.69 -13.11
C LEU A 60 7.89 -4.86 -12.86
N VAL A 61 7.43 -5.48 -13.93
CA VAL A 61 6.71 -6.76 -13.86
C VAL A 61 7.74 -7.86 -13.81
N VAL A 62 7.65 -8.71 -12.79
CA VAL A 62 8.48 -9.90 -12.64
C VAL A 62 7.58 -11.11 -12.85
N GLU A 63 7.95 -11.98 -13.77
CA GLU A 63 7.26 -13.25 -13.93
C GLU A 63 7.68 -14.18 -12.78
N PRO A 64 6.71 -14.65 -11.95
CA PRO A 64 7.02 -15.53 -10.84
C PRO A 64 7.52 -16.89 -11.34
N THR A 65 8.45 -17.50 -10.60
CA THR A 65 9.08 -18.77 -10.97
C THR A 65 8.09 -19.95 -10.92
N VAL A 66 7.06 -19.83 -10.08
CA VAL A 66 6.05 -20.88 -9.92
C VAL A 66 4.97 -20.73 -10.98
N SER A 67 4.99 -21.63 -11.97
CA SER A 67 4.04 -21.62 -13.09
C SER A 67 2.71 -22.33 -12.79
N THR A 68 2.61 -23.08 -11.70
CA THR A 68 1.42 -23.88 -11.37
C THR A 68 0.99 -23.70 -9.92
N VAL A 69 0.09 -22.75 -9.70
CA VAL A 69 -0.58 -22.53 -8.40
C VAL A 69 -2.06 -22.88 -8.55
N ARG A 70 -2.66 -23.47 -7.51
CA ARG A 70 -4.11 -23.62 -7.43
C ARG A 70 -4.63 -22.96 -6.17
N VAL A 71 -5.64 -22.11 -6.32
CA VAL A 71 -6.36 -21.43 -5.24
C VAL A 71 -7.81 -21.87 -5.29
N ASN A 72 -8.35 -22.34 -4.17
CA ASN A 72 -9.69 -22.93 -4.07
C ASN A 72 -9.95 -23.99 -5.16
N GLY A 73 -8.92 -24.78 -5.46
CA GLY A 73 -8.98 -25.81 -6.50
C GLY A 73 -8.97 -25.31 -7.94
N CYS A 74 -8.89 -24.00 -8.21
CA CYS A 74 -8.80 -23.39 -9.55
C CYS A 74 -7.35 -22.98 -9.89
N PRO A 75 -6.89 -23.07 -11.16
CA PRO A 75 -5.57 -22.60 -11.53
C PRO A 75 -5.45 -21.09 -11.30
N ALA A 76 -4.39 -20.64 -10.64
CA ALA A 76 -4.15 -19.23 -10.36
C ALA A 76 -2.96 -18.71 -11.17
N ARG A 77 -3.10 -17.52 -11.73
CA ARG A 77 -1.98 -16.77 -12.35
C ARG A 77 -1.41 -15.79 -11.34
N LEU A 78 -0.10 -15.85 -11.15
CA LEU A 78 0.61 -14.89 -10.31
C LEU A 78 1.26 -13.81 -11.17
N LEU A 79 1.37 -12.62 -10.61
CA LEU A 79 2.10 -11.50 -11.17
C LEU A 79 2.77 -10.75 -10.03
N VAL A 80 4.04 -10.36 -10.20
CA VAL A 80 4.72 -9.52 -9.21
C VAL A 80 5.06 -8.19 -9.85
N ARG A 81 4.72 -7.08 -9.19
CA ARG A 81 5.07 -5.72 -9.61
C ARG A 81 5.99 -5.09 -8.56
N VAL A 82 7.08 -4.50 -9.02
CA VAL A 82 8.06 -3.83 -8.16
C VAL A 82 7.98 -2.33 -8.44
N TYR A 83 7.74 -1.56 -7.38
CA TYR A 83 7.60 -0.11 -7.43
C TYR A 83 8.85 0.56 -6.85
N ASP A 84 9.18 1.73 -7.39
CA ASP A 84 10.31 2.57 -6.96
C ASP A 84 10.17 3.02 -5.50
N VAL A 85 8.94 3.22 -5.04
CA VAL A 85 8.59 3.63 -3.66
C VAL A 85 8.84 2.56 -2.59
N GLY A 86 9.57 1.49 -2.87
CA GLY A 86 9.87 0.50 -1.82
C GLY A 86 8.93 -0.69 -1.75
N VAL A 87 7.93 -0.76 -2.63
CA VAL A 87 6.85 -1.75 -2.56
C VAL A 87 7.01 -2.86 -3.58
N ILE A 88 6.74 -4.09 -3.14
CA ILE A 88 6.51 -5.25 -4.00
C ILE A 88 5.04 -5.64 -3.89
N SER A 89 4.30 -5.52 -4.99
CA SER A 89 2.93 -6.04 -5.10
C SER A 89 2.95 -7.46 -5.65
N VAL A 90 2.28 -8.39 -4.97
CA VAL A 90 2.01 -9.72 -5.47
C VAL A 90 0.52 -9.82 -5.79
N THR A 91 0.20 -10.04 -7.05
CA THR A 91 -1.16 -10.24 -7.53
C THR A 91 -1.41 -11.71 -7.82
N ALA A 92 -2.51 -12.26 -7.32
CA ALA A 92 -3.01 -13.58 -7.70
C ALA A 92 -4.36 -13.44 -8.41
N ARG A 93 -4.51 -14.10 -9.56
CA ARG A 93 -5.73 -14.08 -10.38
C ARG A 93 -6.31 -15.48 -10.49
N VAL A 94 -7.55 -15.66 -10.05
CA VAL A 94 -8.22 -16.95 -9.98
C VAL A 94 -9.49 -16.89 -10.83
N PRO A 95 -9.54 -17.55 -11.99
CA PRO A 95 -10.71 -17.54 -12.84
C PRO A 95 -11.85 -18.33 -12.18
N PHE A 96 -13.08 -17.87 -12.37
CA PHE A 96 -14.28 -18.55 -11.92
C PHE A 96 -15.37 -18.56 -12.99
N ALA A 97 -16.31 -19.48 -12.82
CA ALA A 97 -17.55 -19.56 -13.57
C ALA A 97 -18.63 -20.06 -12.60
N SER A 98 -19.70 -19.29 -12.44
CA SER A 98 -20.75 -19.53 -11.45
C SER A 98 -22.10 -19.02 -11.94
N ASP A 99 -23.20 -19.62 -11.46
CA ASP A 99 -24.55 -19.13 -11.72
C ASP A 99 -25.04 -18.14 -10.64
N ALA A 100 -24.32 -18.03 -9.52
CA ALA A 100 -24.71 -17.17 -8.40
C ALA A 100 -23.51 -16.41 -7.81
N LEU A 101 -23.73 -15.14 -7.44
CA LEU A 101 -22.73 -14.31 -6.75
C LEU A 101 -22.38 -14.86 -5.35
N ALA A 102 -23.34 -15.47 -4.66
CA ALA A 102 -23.12 -16.05 -3.34
C ALA A 102 -22.04 -17.15 -3.34
N ALA A 103 -21.84 -17.85 -4.46
CA ALA A 103 -20.78 -18.85 -4.59
C ALA A 103 -19.37 -18.24 -4.64
N LEU A 104 -19.26 -16.92 -4.79
CA LEU A 104 -18.00 -16.18 -4.77
C LEU A 104 -17.60 -15.75 -3.36
N ILE A 105 -18.50 -15.78 -2.37
CA ILE A 105 -18.19 -15.41 -0.98
C ILE A 105 -17.00 -16.21 -0.40
N PRO A 106 -16.86 -17.53 -0.61
CA PRO A 106 -15.70 -18.28 -0.12
C PRO A 106 -14.35 -17.82 -0.67
N PHE A 107 -14.32 -17.02 -1.74
CA PHE A 107 -13.08 -16.49 -2.29
C PHE A 107 -12.47 -15.36 -1.46
N HIS A 108 -13.17 -14.79 -0.47
CA HIS A 108 -12.55 -13.86 0.49
C HIS A 108 -11.47 -14.52 1.36
N ASN A 109 -11.58 -15.83 1.57
CA ASN A 109 -10.62 -16.62 2.35
C ASN A 109 -9.94 -17.67 1.44
N PRO A 110 -9.06 -17.24 0.51
CA PRO A 110 -8.44 -18.13 -0.45
C PRO A 110 -7.46 -19.12 0.18
N SER A 111 -7.60 -20.39 -0.17
CA SER A 111 -6.74 -21.48 0.28
C SER A 111 -6.00 -22.14 -0.88
N LEU A 112 -4.74 -22.49 -0.63
CA LEU A 112 -3.92 -23.29 -1.53
C LEU A 112 -4.30 -24.77 -1.44
N HIS A 113 -3.87 -25.55 -2.44
CA HIS A 113 -4.11 -27.00 -2.49
C HIS A 113 -3.59 -27.79 -1.28
N ASP A 114 -2.59 -27.27 -0.56
CA ASP A 114 -1.98 -27.87 0.63
C ASP A 114 -2.63 -27.37 1.93
N GLY A 115 -3.71 -26.58 1.84
CA GLY A 115 -4.46 -26.02 2.95
C GLY A 115 -3.87 -24.74 3.55
N ARG A 116 -2.73 -24.26 3.06
CA ARG A 116 -2.17 -22.97 3.50
C ARG A 116 -2.97 -21.80 2.93
N PRO A 117 -3.07 -20.67 3.64
CA PRO A 117 -3.66 -19.46 3.10
C PRO A 117 -2.83 -18.89 1.94
N LEU A 118 -3.48 -18.15 1.03
CA LEU A 118 -2.82 -17.53 -0.12
C LEU A 118 -1.75 -16.50 0.28
N ASP A 119 -1.90 -15.85 1.44
CA ASP A 119 -0.93 -14.86 1.93
C ASP A 119 0.45 -15.48 2.19
N ALA A 120 0.51 -16.77 2.57
CA ALA A 120 1.77 -17.49 2.73
C ALA A 120 2.55 -17.57 1.40
N LEU A 121 1.85 -17.88 0.30
CA LEU A 121 2.46 -17.90 -1.03
C LEU A 121 2.86 -16.49 -1.48
N ALA A 122 2.05 -15.47 -1.19
CA ALA A 122 2.39 -14.10 -1.50
C ALA A 122 3.69 -13.66 -0.79
N ARG A 123 3.86 -14.03 0.48
CA ARG A 123 5.11 -13.80 1.24
C ARG A 123 6.30 -14.54 0.66
N GLU A 124 6.13 -15.79 0.22
CA GLU A 124 7.20 -16.56 -0.44
C GLU A 124 7.67 -15.89 -1.73
N GLN A 125 6.74 -15.42 -2.57
CA GLN A 125 7.07 -14.70 -3.80
C GLN A 125 7.79 -13.38 -3.50
N ARG A 126 7.29 -12.64 -2.51
CA ARG A 126 7.95 -11.42 -2.02
C ARG A 126 9.37 -11.71 -1.55
N ASP A 127 9.58 -12.74 -0.73
CA ASP A 127 10.90 -13.11 -0.22
C ASP A 127 11.86 -13.55 -1.33
N GLU A 128 11.36 -14.21 -2.37
CA GLU A 128 12.14 -14.55 -3.56
C GLU A 128 12.60 -13.29 -4.30
N VAL A 129 11.69 -12.35 -4.57
CA VAL A 129 12.02 -11.11 -5.27
C VAL A 129 12.94 -10.23 -4.42
N CYS A 130 12.72 -10.10 -3.11
CA CYS A 130 13.63 -9.37 -2.23
C CYS A 130 15.05 -9.95 -2.25
N ARG A 131 15.20 -11.28 -2.24
CA ARG A 131 16.52 -11.93 -2.35
C ARG A 131 17.21 -11.60 -3.67
N ALA A 132 16.46 -11.60 -4.78
CA ALA A 132 16.99 -11.22 -6.09
C ALA A 132 17.35 -9.73 -6.17
N LEU A 133 16.63 -8.87 -5.45
CA LEU A 133 16.76 -7.41 -5.48
C LEU A 133 17.61 -6.82 -4.37
N ASN A 134 18.31 -7.62 -3.55
CA ASN A 134 19.02 -7.16 -2.36
C ASN A 134 19.95 -5.95 -2.61
N GLU A 135 20.62 -5.88 -3.76
CA GLU A 135 21.49 -4.76 -4.14
C GLU A 135 20.74 -3.52 -4.66
N ALA A 136 19.47 -3.66 -5.03
CA ALA A 136 18.60 -2.57 -5.49
C ALA A 136 17.78 -1.95 -4.34
N LEU A 137 17.61 -2.65 -3.21
CA LEU A 137 16.88 -2.15 -2.05
C LEU A 137 17.69 -1.07 -1.31
N VAL A 138 17.03 0.03 -0.97
CA VAL A 138 17.59 1.13 -0.21
C VAL A 138 16.88 1.21 1.13
N ARG A 139 17.64 1.00 2.21
CA ARG A 139 17.12 1.01 3.60
C ARG A 139 15.96 0.02 3.79
N SER A 140 16.27 -1.26 3.64
CA SER A 140 15.33 -2.33 3.97
C SER A 140 14.85 -2.22 5.41
N GLY A 141 13.54 -2.36 5.61
CA GLY A 141 12.88 -2.18 6.89
C GLY A 141 12.27 -3.47 7.46
N GLU A 142 11.49 -3.30 8.52
CA GLU A 142 10.59 -4.36 8.98
C GLU A 142 9.48 -4.53 7.95
N MET A 143 9.38 -5.75 7.43
CA MET A 143 8.50 -6.04 6.30
C MET A 143 7.04 -6.08 6.74
N SER A 144 6.15 -5.46 5.95
CA SER A 144 4.73 -5.50 6.23
C SER A 144 4.13 -6.91 6.05
N ALA A 145 2.98 -7.12 6.67
CA ALA A 145 2.19 -8.34 6.63
C ALA A 145 0.76 -8.00 6.21
N PRO A 146 0.57 -7.44 4.99
CA PRO A 146 -0.71 -6.91 4.55
C PRO A 146 -1.75 -8.03 4.38
N GLU A 147 -3.02 -7.66 4.55
CA GLU A 147 -4.14 -8.47 4.09
C GLU A 147 -4.36 -8.25 2.58
N ALA A 148 -5.08 -9.16 1.94
CA ALA A 148 -5.36 -9.01 0.51
C ALA A 148 -6.52 -8.04 0.29
N TYR A 149 -6.36 -7.08 -0.61
CA TYR A 149 -7.52 -6.41 -1.19
C TYR A 149 -8.09 -7.27 -2.33
N THR A 150 -9.35 -7.69 -2.19
CA THR A 150 -9.99 -8.65 -3.10
C THR A 150 -10.85 -7.94 -4.14
N VAL A 151 -10.61 -8.18 -5.43
CA VAL A 151 -11.42 -7.63 -6.51
C VAL A 151 -12.09 -8.75 -7.30
N PHE A 152 -13.41 -8.76 -7.27
CA PHE A 152 -14.23 -9.62 -8.12
C PHE A 152 -14.39 -8.95 -9.48
N THR A 153 -13.85 -9.58 -10.52
CA THR A 153 -13.99 -9.11 -11.90
C THR A 153 -15.01 -9.96 -12.63
N LEU A 154 -15.96 -9.33 -13.32
CA LEU A 154 -16.95 -9.96 -14.17
C LEU A 154 -16.74 -9.51 -15.61
N SER A 155 -16.50 -10.49 -16.47
CA SER A 155 -16.35 -10.31 -17.93
C SER A 155 -17.57 -10.81 -18.71
N HIS A 156 -18.47 -11.53 -18.03
CA HIS A 156 -19.67 -12.09 -18.63
C HIS A 156 -20.80 -12.13 -17.59
N LEU A 157 -21.99 -11.66 -17.99
CA LEU A 157 -23.18 -11.53 -17.15
C LEU A 157 -24.39 -12.31 -17.70
N GLY A 158 -24.13 -13.39 -18.44
CA GLY A 158 -25.15 -14.17 -19.13
C GLY A 158 -25.60 -13.46 -20.39
N ASP A 159 -26.91 -13.32 -20.58
CA ASP A 159 -27.49 -12.59 -21.70
C ASP A 159 -27.52 -11.06 -21.49
N GLU A 160 -27.21 -10.60 -20.28
CA GLU A 160 -27.20 -9.18 -19.94
C GLU A 160 -25.95 -8.47 -20.49
N LYS A 161 -26.16 -7.34 -21.15
CA LYS A 161 -25.11 -6.51 -21.76
C LYS A 161 -25.02 -5.12 -21.14
N ASP A 162 -25.98 -4.77 -20.29
CA ASP A 162 -25.99 -3.55 -19.51
C ASP A 162 -25.62 -3.86 -18.05
N ALA A 163 -24.39 -3.55 -17.68
CA ALA A 163 -23.83 -3.73 -16.35
C ALA A 163 -24.60 -2.93 -15.28
N ASN A 164 -25.16 -1.76 -15.63
CA ASN A 164 -25.93 -0.95 -14.68
C ASN A 164 -27.32 -1.55 -14.43
N HIS A 165 -27.96 -2.04 -15.50
CA HIS A 165 -29.22 -2.77 -15.37
C HIS A 165 -29.02 -4.06 -14.58
N TRP A 166 -27.92 -4.80 -14.84
CA TRP A 166 -27.55 -5.97 -14.07
C TRP A 166 -27.40 -5.67 -12.57
N LEU A 167 -26.68 -4.59 -12.22
CA LEU A 167 -26.46 -4.19 -10.83
C LEU A 167 -27.76 -3.81 -10.13
N THR A 168 -28.62 -3.03 -10.79
CA THR A 168 -29.87 -2.53 -10.19
C THR A 168 -30.78 -3.70 -9.78
N ASN A 169 -30.75 -4.80 -10.54
CA ASN A 169 -31.50 -6.02 -10.22
C ASN A 169 -30.83 -6.90 -9.15
N ARG A 170 -29.56 -6.64 -8.80
CA ARG A 170 -28.74 -7.48 -7.91
C ARG A 170 -28.03 -6.71 -6.80
N GLU A 171 -28.52 -5.52 -6.43
CA GLU A 171 -27.88 -4.63 -5.45
C GLU A 171 -27.58 -5.34 -4.13
N ARG A 172 -28.52 -6.13 -3.60
CA ARG A 172 -28.34 -6.89 -2.36
C ARG A 172 -27.31 -8.00 -2.48
N GLU A 173 -27.26 -8.69 -3.61
CA GLU A 173 -26.31 -9.78 -3.83
C GLU A 173 -24.88 -9.24 -3.96
N VAL A 174 -24.70 -8.11 -4.68
CA VAL A 174 -23.42 -7.43 -4.78
C VAL A 174 -22.99 -6.90 -3.42
N ALA A 175 -23.88 -6.23 -2.69
CA ALA A 175 -23.55 -5.76 -1.34
C ALA A 175 -23.19 -6.91 -0.40
N GLY A 176 -23.88 -8.03 -0.52
CA GLY A 176 -23.60 -9.23 0.26
C GLY A 176 -22.27 -9.88 -0.08
N LEU A 177 -21.91 -9.92 -1.38
CA LEU A 177 -20.60 -10.36 -1.81
C LEU A 177 -19.50 -9.49 -1.23
N LEU A 178 -19.61 -8.17 -1.31
CA LEU A 178 -18.57 -7.25 -0.85
C LEU A 178 -18.43 -7.16 0.68
N THR A 179 -19.43 -7.62 1.44
CA THR A 179 -19.43 -7.59 2.92
C THR A 179 -19.42 -8.98 3.57
N GLU A 180 -19.17 -10.04 2.79
CA GLU A 180 -19.17 -11.42 3.27
C GLU A 180 -20.46 -11.85 4.00
N THR A 181 -21.57 -11.18 3.69
CA THR A 181 -22.85 -11.34 4.39
C THR A 181 -23.95 -11.68 3.39
N PRO A 182 -24.79 -12.69 3.63
CA PRO A 182 -25.93 -12.97 2.74
C PRO A 182 -26.80 -11.73 2.52
N GLY A 183 -27.06 -11.39 1.24
CA GLY A 183 -27.71 -10.12 0.86
C GLY A 183 -29.14 -9.95 1.40
N ASP A 184 -29.83 -11.04 1.72
CA ASP A 184 -31.15 -11.06 2.35
C ASP A 184 -31.13 -10.62 3.82
N ARG A 185 -29.96 -10.67 4.47
CA ARG A 185 -29.76 -10.21 5.85
C ARG A 185 -29.37 -8.73 5.95
N LEU A 186 -28.99 -8.12 4.84
CA LEU A 186 -28.54 -6.72 4.83
C LEU A 186 -29.72 -5.75 4.92
N SER A 187 -29.58 -4.74 5.78
CA SER A 187 -30.53 -3.64 5.83
C SER A 187 -30.43 -2.80 4.55
N ALA A 188 -31.51 -2.10 4.18
CA ALA A 188 -31.50 -1.20 3.02
C ALA A 188 -30.43 -0.09 3.15
N ALA A 189 -30.19 0.39 4.39
CA ALA A 189 -29.15 1.38 4.66
C ALA A 189 -27.75 0.80 4.42
N GLN A 190 -27.50 -0.45 4.82
CA GLN A 190 -26.22 -1.11 4.58
C GLN A 190 -25.96 -1.33 3.09
N VAL A 191 -26.99 -1.77 2.35
CA VAL A 191 -26.88 -1.93 0.88
C VAL A 191 -26.56 -0.59 0.21
N ALA A 192 -27.24 0.49 0.63
CA ALA A 192 -26.98 1.83 0.11
C ALA A 192 -25.55 2.32 0.42
N GLU A 193 -25.02 2.02 1.61
CA GLU A 193 -23.65 2.39 1.98
C GLU A 193 -22.61 1.64 1.15
N VAL A 194 -22.73 0.32 1.03
CA VAL A 194 -21.79 -0.50 0.24
C VAL A 194 -21.79 -0.07 -1.23
N LEU A 195 -22.96 0.24 -1.78
CA LEU A 195 -23.11 0.67 -3.17
C LEU A 195 -22.95 2.18 -3.38
N ARG A 196 -22.54 2.93 -2.34
CA ARG A 196 -22.41 4.40 -2.39
C ARG A 196 -21.32 4.83 -3.37
N LEU A 197 -20.19 4.11 -3.35
CA LEU A 197 -19.03 4.37 -4.21
C LEU A 197 -19.03 3.47 -5.45
N ARG A 198 -20.11 3.61 -6.22
CA ARG A 198 -20.25 2.98 -7.54
C ARG A 198 -20.14 3.98 -8.68
N ARG A 199 -19.55 3.56 -9.80
CA ARG A 199 -19.53 4.32 -11.05
C ARG A 199 -19.57 3.41 -12.26
N SER A 200 -20.16 3.93 -13.32
CA SER A 200 -20.13 3.39 -14.66
C SER A 200 -19.87 4.55 -15.62
N PHE A 201 -19.21 4.27 -16.72
CA PHE A 201 -18.89 5.20 -17.79
C PHE A 201 -19.52 4.76 -19.12
N GLU A 202 -19.54 3.47 -19.41
CA GLU A 202 -20.27 2.84 -20.50
C GLU A 202 -21.27 1.83 -19.94
N ASN A 203 -22.31 1.49 -20.69
CA ASN A 203 -23.28 0.49 -20.23
C ASN A 203 -22.64 -0.89 -20.03
N SER A 204 -21.47 -1.15 -20.62
CA SER A 204 -20.71 -2.38 -20.49
C SER A 204 -19.70 -2.38 -19.34
N ASP A 205 -19.54 -1.27 -18.60
CA ASP A 205 -18.63 -1.18 -17.46
C ASP A 205 -19.32 -0.76 -16.16
N LEU A 206 -18.76 -1.20 -15.04
CA LEU A 206 -19.20 -0.82 -13.71
C LEU A 206 -18.08 -1.10 -12.70
N VAL A 207 -17.90 -0.21 -11.73
CA VAL A 207 -17.07 -0.46 -10.55
C VAL A 207 -17.85 -0.12 -9.29
N VAL A 208 -17.68 -0.95 -8.27
CA VAL A 208 -18.14 -0.74 -6.89
C VAL A 208 -16.95 -1.01 -5.98
N ILE A 209 -16.55 -0.03 -5.16
CA ILE A 209 -15.39 -0.15 -4.28
C ILE A 209 -15.87 -0.14 -2.83
N ASP A 210 -15.57 -1.20 -2.08
CA ASP A 210 -15.76 -1.29 -0.64
C ASP A 210 -14.41 -1.43 0.12
N TRP A 211 -14.45 -1.56 1.45
CA TRP A 211 -13.28 -1.52 2.33
C TRP A 211 -12.37 -2.74 2.13
N ASP A 212 -12.97 -3.93 2.06
CA ASP A 212 -12.22 -5.20 1.98
C ASP A 212 -12.24 -5.80 0.57
N ALA A 213 -13.20 -5.38 -0.25
CA ALA A 213 -13.33 -5.85 -1.61
C ALA A 213 -13.95 -4.84 -2.58
N ALA A 214 -13.73 -5.09 -3.87
CA ALA A 214 -14.38 -4.37 -4.96
C ALA A 214 -15.05 -5.33 -5.96
N LEU A 215 -16.05 -4.82 -6.67
CA LEU A 215 -16.60 -5.44 -7.87
C LEU A 215 -16.22 -4.57 -9.07
N VAL A 216 -15.66 -5.20 -10.10
CA VAL A 216 -15.40 -4.59 -11.40
C VAL A 216 -16.12 -5.42 -12.46
N VAL A 217 -16.93 -4.77 -13.28
CA VAL A 217 -17.53 -5.36 -14.48
C VAL A 217 -16.94 -4.64 -15.67
N ASP A 218 -16.42 -5.41 -16.62
CA ASP A 218 -16.00 -4.90 -17.92
C ASP A 218 -16.30 -5.97 -18.98
N LEU A 219 -17.31 -5.72 -19.81
CA LEU A 219 -17.79 -6.67 -20.81
C LEU A 219 -17.06 -6.54 -22.16
N ASP A 220 -16.42 -5.39 -22.41
CA ASP A 220 -15.82 -5.07 -23.71
C ASP A 220 -14.29 -5.06 -23.67
N ARG A 221 -13.70 -4.73 -22.51
CA ARG A 221 -12.28 -4.52 -22.32
C ARG A 221 -11.82 -5.38 -21.15
N GLU A 222 -10.61 -5.93 -21.24
CA GLU A 222 -10.04 -6.65 -20.10
C GLU A 222 -9.87 -5.61 -18.96
N ALA A 223 -10.44 -5.88 -17.78
CA ALA A 223 -10.51 -4.96 -16.62
C ALA A 223 -9.16 -4.49 -16.04
N GLU A 224 -8.05 -4.75 -16.74
CA GLU A 224 -6.66 -4.54 -16.31
C GLU A 224 -6.36 -3.10 -15.89
N ASP A 225 -6.87 -2.11 -16.64
CA ASP A 225 -6.60 -0.70 -16.34
C ASP A 225 -7.28 -0.27 -15.03
N MET A 226 -8.51 -0.72 -14.78
CA MET A 226 -9.22 -0.47 -13.51
C MET A 226 -8.56 -1.20 -12.35
N LEU A 227 -8.18 -2.47 -12.56
CA LEU A 227 -7.44 -3.27 -11.58
C LEU A 227 -6.13 -2.61 -11.19
N PHE A 228 -5.37 -2.09 -12.14
CA PHE A 228 -4.11 -1.40 -11.87
C PHE A 228 -4.32 -0.13 -11.02
N VAL A 229 -5.38 0.63 -11.27
CA VAL A 229 -5.71 1.82 -10.47
C VAL A 229 -6.10 1.45 -9.04
N ILE A 230 -6.89 0.38 -8.88
CA ILE A 230 -7.28 -0.13 -7.57
C ILE A 230 -6.06 -0.66 -6.80
N GLU A 231 -5.19 -1.43 -7.47
CA GLU A 231 -3.90 -1.89 -6.93
C GLU A 231 -3.06 -0.71 -6.42
N LEU A 232 -3.02 0.38 -7.19
CA LEU A 232 -2.27 1.58 -6.83
C LEU A 232 -2.81 2.30 -5.60
N ALA A 233 -4.14 2.41 -5.49
CA ALA A 233 -4.78 2.98 -4.32
C ALA A 233 -4.59 2.10 -3.08
N ASN A 234 -4.64 0.77 -3.24
CA ASN A 234 -4.37 -0.19 -2.16
C ASN A 234 -2.92 -0.10 -1.68
N LEU A 235 -1.97 0.01 -2.62
CA LEU A 235 -0.56 0.24 -2.31
C LEU A 235 -0.36 1.50 -1.48
N GLN A 236 -1.01 2.61 -1.85
CA GLN A 236 -0.91 3.85 -1.08
C GLN A 236 -1.48 3.72 0.33
N LEU A 237 -2.58 2.98 0.49
CA LEU A 237 -3.15 2.72 1.82
C LEU A 237 -2.13 2.01 2.71
N GLU A 238 -1.55 0.92 2.22
CA GLU A 238 -0.54 0.14 2.97
C GLU A 238 0.68 0.99 3.35
N GLU A 239 1.19 1.79 2.41
CA GLU A 239 2.32 2.69 2.65
C GLU A 239 2.01 3.75 3.72
N PHE A 240 0.84 4.41 3.64
CA PHE A 240 0.47 5.38 4.66
C PHE A 240 0.29 4.72 6.04
N GLN A 241 -0.34 3.55 6.11
CA GLN A 241 -0.49 2.81 7.36
C GLN A 241 0.85 2.35 7.95
N TRP A 242 1.80 1.97 7.09
CA TRP A 242 3.14 1.63 7.54
C TRP A 242 3.87 2.86 8.08
N MET A 243 3.90 3.96 7.33
CA MET A 243 4.57 5.21 7.74
C MET A 243 4.00 5.72 9.06
N ASP A 244 2.68 5.71 9.19
CA ASP A 244 1.95 6.06 10.39
C ASP A 244 2.46 5.23 11.59
N ARG A 245 2.44 3.90 11.49
CA ARG A 245 2.96 2.99 12.54
C ARG A 245 4.45 3.19 12.83
N GLN A 246 5.28 3.49 11.82
CA GLN A 246 6.70 3.78 12.06
C GLN A 246 6.85 5.05 12.90
N LEU A 247 6.19 6.14 12.50
CA LEU A 247 6.26 7.42 13.20
C LEU A 247 5.84 7.29 14.66
N ASP A 248 4.75 6.57 14.93
CA ASP A 248 4.29 6.30 16.30
C ASP A 248 5.36 5.60 17.14
N ARG A 249 5.91 4.49 16.64
CA ARG A 249 6.94 3.73 17.37
C ARG A 249 8.19 4.55 17.65
N TYR A 250 8.57 5.43 16.73
CA TYR A 250 9.71 6.32 16.91
C TYR A 250 9.43 7.46 17.88
N LEU A 251 8.24 8.06 17.82
CA LEU A 251 7.80 9.08 18.78
C LEU A 251 7.80 8.50 20.19
N ASP A 252 7.15 7.35 20.40
CA ASP A 252 7.11 6.66 21.70
C ASP A 252 8.51 6.37 22.25
N ARG A 253 9.40 5.85 21.39
CA ARG A 253 10.79 5.59 21.78
C ARG A 253 11.53 6.87 22.14
N ALA A 254 11.35 7.94 21.37
CA ALA A 254 12.01 9.22 21.64
C ALA A 254 11.53 9.82 22.98
N TYR A 255 10.22 9.80 23.27
CA TYR A 255 9.68 10.22 24.56
C TYR A 255 10.25 9.40 25.73
N TYR A 256 10.29 8.07 25.58
CA TYR A 256 10.85 7.19 26.60
C TYR A 256 12.35 7.45 26.86
N ASP A 257 13.15 7.61 25.79
CA ASP A 257 14.57 7.91 25.89
C ASP A 257 14.84 9.28 26.53
N LEU A 258 13.99 10.28 26.26
CA LEU A 258 14.05 11.60 26.90
C LEU A 258 13.75 11.52 28.39
N ALA A 259 12.76 10.72 28.80
CA ALA A 259 12.35 10.60 30.20
C ALA A 259 13.38 9.87 31.09
N LYS A 260 14.12 8.88 30.55
CA LYS A 260 14.97 8.00 31.37
C LYS A 260 16.44 8.38 31.47
N ARG A 261 16.93 9.29 30.63
CA ARG A 261 18.38 9.56 30.56
C ARG A 261 18.80 10.69 31.49
N PRO A 262 19.83 10.50 32.31
CA PRO A 262 20.20 11.49 33.28
C PRO A 262 20.83 12.71 32.60
N TRP A 263 20.58 13.87 33.20
CA TRP A 263 20.88 15.23 32.73
C TRP A 263 22.31 15.51 32.20
N TRP A 264 23.28 14.66 32.51
CA TRP A 264 24.73 14.79 32.21
C TRP A 264 25.20 14.04 30.95
N SER A 265 24.33 13.31 30.24
CA SER A 265 24.71 12.52 29.05
C SER A 265 24.67 13.30 27.72
N PHE A 266 25.71 14.09 27.42
CA PHE A 266 25.80 14.92 26.19
C PHE A 266 25.75 14.14 24.87
N GLY A 267 26.37 12.95 24.82
CA GLY A 267 26.44 12.15 23.60
C GLY A 267 25.13 11.45 23.23
N ALA A 268 24.29 11.16 24.22
CA ALA A 268 23.03 10.45 24.02
C ALA A 268 21.98 11.32 23.33
N MET A 269 21.84 12.58 23.77
CA MET A 269 20.86 13.50 23.20
C MET A 269 21.17 13.87 21.74
N GLY A 270 22.46 14.04 21.43
CA GLY A 270 22.91 14.25 20.06
C GLY A 270 22.62 13.05 19.13
N ARG A 271 22.57 11.83 19.66
CA ARG A 271 22.21 10.63 18.89
C ARG A 271 20.72 10.61 18.57
N ILE A 272 19.87 10.91 19.56
CA ILE A 272 18.42 11.01 19.41
C ILE A 272 18.07 12.09 18.36
N LEU A 273 18.69 13.28 18.45
CA LEU A 273 18.49 14.36 17.49
C LEU A 273 18.86 13.95 16.05
N ARG A 274 19.95 13.19 15.86
CA ARG A 274 20.32 12.68 14.53
C ARG A 274 19.30 11.66 14.01
N GLN A 275 18.81 10.78 14.88
CA GLN A 275 17.80 9.78 14.51
C GLN A 275 16.47 10.44 14.13
N LEU A 276 15.98 11.41 14.92
CA LEU A 276 14.77 12.17 14.60
C LEU A 276 14.89 12.91 13.28
N ARG A 277 16.02 13.59 13.04
CA ARG A 277 16.27 14.29 11.78
C ARG A 277 16.28 13.35 10.58
N GLN A 278 16.97 12.21 10.71
CA GLN A 278 17.05 11.23 9.63
C GLN A 278 15.67 10.66 9.32
N LEU A 279 14.93 10.20 10.34
CA LEU A 279 13.59 9.66 10.18
C LEU A 279 12.66 10.66 9.47
N ARG A 280 12.65 11.92 9.90
CA ARG A 280 11.82 12.96 9.28
C ARG A 280 12.13 13.11 7.80
N VAL A 281 13.41 13.22 7.44
CA VAL A 281 13.81 13.39 6.03
C VAL A 281 13.40 12.17 5.21
N ASP A 282 13.62 10.98 5.76
CA ASP A 282 13.38 9.72 5.08
C ASP A 282 11.87 9.50 4.82
N LEU A 283 11.02 9.70 5.85
CA LEU A 283 9.58 9.50 5.72
C LEU A 283 8.87 10.65 5.00
N ALA A 284 9.38 11.89 5.08
CA ALA A 284 8.83 12.98 4.27
C ALA A 284 9.08 12.76 2.77
N LYS A 285 10.26 12.24 2.41
CA LYS A 285 10.57 11.85 1.04
C LYS A 285 9.61 10.74 0.57
N LEU A 286 9.45 9.69 1.37
CA LEU A 286 8.51 8.59 1.09
C LEU A 286 7.08 9.08 0.88
N ALA A 287 6.56 9.92 1.77
CA ALA A 287 5.19 10.45 1.66
C ALA A 287 4.96 11.25 0.37
N ASP A 288 5.97 12.01 -0.08
CA ASP A 288 5.92 12.73 -1.36
C ASP A 288 5.95 11.76 -2.55
N GLU A 289 6.83 10.76 -2.51
CA GLU A 289 6.95 9.73 -3.56
C GLU A 289 5.66 8.91 -3.70
N VAL A 290 5.08 8.42 -2.59
CA VAL A 290 3.81 7.69 -2.57
C VAL A 290 2.68 8.53 -3.17
N THR A 291 2.64 9.83 -2.90
CA THR A 291 1.66 10.76 -3.49
C THR A 291 1.88 10.95 -4.99
N HIS A 292 3.14 10.86 -5.45
CA HIS A 292 3.48 10.99 -6.87
C HIS A 292 3.07 9.79 -7.70
N VAL A 293 3.09 8.57 -7.16
CA VAL A 293 2.73 7.35 -7.88
C VAL A 293 1.38 7.47 -8.63
N THR A 294 0.41 8.22 -8.10
CA THR A 294 -0.94 8.35 -8.67
C THR A 294 -1.24 9.63 -9.44
N LYS A 295 -0.32 10.61 -9.52
CA LYS A 295 -0.53 11.88 -10.25
C LYS A 295 -0.79 11.71 -11.76
N PHE A 296 -0.87 10.48 -12.26
CA PHE A 296 -0.63 10.12 -13.64
C PHE A 296 -1.72 9.23 -14.25
N VAL A 297 -2.94 9.25 -13.69
CA VAL A 297 -4.07 8.55 -14.30
C VAL A 297 -4.50 9.29 -15.57
N GLY A 298 -4.00 8.82 -16.72
CA GLY A 298 -4.10 9.51 -18.01
C GLY A 298 -5.48 9.48 -18.67
N ASP A 299 -6.39 8.61 -18.23
CA ASP A 299 -7.78 8.56 -18.66
C ASP A 299 -8.69 9.14 -17.56
N TRP A 300 -9.61 10.01 -17.93
CA TRP A 300 -10.59 10.60 -17.02
C TRP A 300 -11.50 9.54 -16.37
N HIS A 301 -11.80 8.43 -17.06
CA HIS A 301 -12.53 7.30 -16.47
C HIS A 301 -11.73 6.69 -15.32
N LEU A 302 -10.49 6.30 -15.59
CA LEU A 302 -9.58 5.72 -14.59
C LEU A 302 -9.34 6.68 -13.42
N ALA A 303 -9.26 7.99 -13.70
CA ALA A 303 -9.07 9.00 -12.65
C ALA A 303 -10.27 9.03 -11.69
N ARG A 304 -11.49 8.80 -12.20
CA ARG A 304 -12.68 8.66 -11.36
C ARG A 304 -12.66 7.39 -10.53
N VAL A 305 -12.22 6.26 -11.09
CA VAL A 305 -12.04 5.01 -10.33
C VAL A 305 -11.06 5.23 -9.18
N TYR A 306 -9.93 5.89 -9.46
CA TYR A 306 -8.96 6.25 -8.42
C TYR A 306 -9.58 7.14 -7.33
N LEU A 307 -10.38 8.13 -7.69
CA LEU A 307 -11.04 9.01 -6.72
C LEU A 307 -12.03 8.26 -5.82
N LEU A 308 -12.74 7.26 -6.35
CA LEU A 308 -13.59 6.39 -5.51
C LEU A 308 -12.74 5.58 -4.52
N ALA A 309 -11.64 4.97 -4.99
CA ALA A 309 -10.74 4.21 -4.14
C ALA A 309 -10.11 5.10 -3.06
N ARG A 310 -9.63 6.28 -3.44
CA ARG A 310 -9.10 7.31 -2.54
C ARG A 310 -10.11 7.70 -1.44
N GLU A 311 -11.38 7.84 -1.81
CA GLU A 311 -12.45 8.14 -0.86
C GLU A 311 -12.74 6.96 0.06
N ARG A 312 -12.90 5.74 -0.49
CA ARG A 312 -13.21 4.54 0.31
C ARG A 312 -12.11 4.18 1.28
N PHE A 313 -10.85 4.26 0.84
CA PHE A 313 -9.67 3.94 1.64
C PHE A 313 -9.25 5.09 2.57
N HIS A 314 -9.95 6.22 2.53
CA HIS A 314 -9.64 7.40 3.35
C HIS A 314 -8.18 7.88 3.19
N LEU A 315 -7.62 7.79 1.97
CA LEU A 315 -6.18 8.06 1.75
C LEU A 315 -5.79 9.50 2.16
N ASP A 316 -6.69 10.46 2.03
CA ASP A 316 -6.44 11.84 2.48
C ASP A 316 -6.29 11.95 4.00
N GLN A 317 -7.07 11.17 4.76
CA GLN A 317 -7.01 11.17 6.23
C GLN A 317 -5.72 10.50 6.70
N TRP A 318 -5.36 9.37 6.08
CA TRP A 318 -4.10 8.70 6.33
C TRP A 318 -2.89 9.59 6.02
N ARG A 319 -2.88 10.26 4.86
CA ARG A 319 -1.83 11.23 4.52
C ARG A 319 -1.75 12.35 5.55
N ALA A 320 -2.88 12.94 5.94
CA ALA A 320 -2.92 13.99 6.95
C ALA A 320 -2.39 13.51 8.32
N SER A 321 -2.68 12.28 8.73
CA SER A 321 -2.13 11.66 9.96
C SER A 321 -0.60 11.58 9.89
N VAL A 322 -0.05 11.10 8.77
CA VAL A 322 1.40 11.00 8.56
C VAL A 322 2.05 12.39 8.58
N GLU A 323 1.46 13.38 7.90
CA GLU A 323 1.94 14.77 7.90
C GLU A 323 1.95 15.35 9.33
N GLN A 324 0.87 15.17 10.10
CA GLN A 324 0.79 15.63 11.48
C GLN A 324 1.87 14.98 12.35
N ARG A 325 2.08 13.67 12.24
CA ARG A 325 3.13 12.96 13.00
C ARG A 325 4.53 13.40 12.62
N LEU A 326 4.79 13.69 11.34
CA LEU A 326 6.06 14.29 10.91
C LEU A 326 6.29 15.67 11.53
N GLU A 327 5.25 16.49 11.69
CA GLU A 327 5.35 17.75 12.42
C GLU A 327 5.62 17.54 13.93
N GLU A 328 5.00 16.54 14.56
CA GLU A 328 5.25 16.19 15.95
C GLU A 328 6.71 15.78 16.17
N VAL A 329 7.28 15.00 15.25
CA VAL A 329 8.71 14.67 15.24
C VAL A 329 9.58 15.93 15.15
N ASP A 330 9.19 16.92 14.33
CA ASP A 330 9.92 18.20 14.22
C ASP A 330 9.80 19.05 15.49
N ARG A 331 8.61 19.11 16.08
CA ARG A 331 8.38 19.78 17.38
C ARG A 331 9.26 19.13 18.47
N LEU A 332 9.29 17.81 18.54
CA LEU A 332 10.13 17.10 19.50
C LEU A 332 11.62 17.36 19.27
N TYR A 333 12.06 17.37 17.99
CA TYR A 333 13.43 17.68 17.61
C TYR A 333 13.82 19.11 18.02
N THR A 334 12.98 20.10 17.75
CA THR A 334 13.25 21.52 18.07
C THR A 334 13.32 21.76 19.57
N LEU A 335 12.39 21.21 20.35
CA LEU A 335 12.41 21.27 21.82
C LEU A 335 13.67 20.61 22.38
N THR A 336 13.95 19.37 21.97
CA THR A 336 15.13 18.63 22.44
C THR A 336 16.44 19.33 22.07
N ARG A 337 16.49 19.97 20.90
CA ARG A 337 17.65 20.74 20.47
C ARG A 337 17.85 22.00 21.31
N GLY A 338 16.77 22.68 21.70
CA GLY A 338 16.80 23.81 22.63
C GLY A 338 17.44 23.42 23.97
N ASP A 339 16.94 22.35 24.60
CA ASP A 339 17.47 21.84 25.87
C ASP A 339 18.98 21.53 25.81
N VAL A 340 19.46 20.99 24.68
CA VAL A 340 20.88 20.71 24.48
C VAL A 340 21.71 21.99 24.40
N TYR A 341 21.21 23.03 23.72
CA TYR A 341 21.91 24.31 23.64
C TYR A 341 21.98 25.02 24.99
N GLU A 342 20.87 25.07 25.74
CA GLU A 342 20.85 25.63 27.10
C GLU A 342 21.83 24.90 28.01
N ARG A 343 21.84 23.56 27.97
CA ARG A 343 22.82 22.78 28.74
C ARG A 343 24.25 23.06 28.31
N ARG A 344 24.55 23.14 27.01
CA ARG A 344 25.91 23.47 26.55
C ARG A 344 26.35 24.86 27.02
N MET A 345 25.43 25.81 27.05
CA MET A 345 25.67 27.16 27.56
C MET A 345 25.94 27.14 29.07
N LEU A 346 25.12 26.43 29.85
CA LEU A 346 25.34 26.25 31.30
C LEU A 346 26.69 25.60 31.59
N TRP A 347 27.11 24.61 30.80
CA TRP A 347 28.42 23.98 30.99
C TRP A 347 29.58 24.89 30.62
N LEU A 348 29.44 25.70 29.56
CA LEU A 348 30.41 26.75 29.25
C LEU A 348 30.50 27.75 30.41
N GLU A 349 29.37 28.14 31.00
CA GLU A 349 29.33 29.01 32.17
C GLU A 349 30.05 28.38 33.37
N ILE A 350 29.74 27.12 33.71
CA ILE A 350 30.41 26.38 34.80
C ILE A 350 31.92 26.29 34.53
N ILE A 351 32.35 25.99 33.31
CA ILE A 351 33.77 25.91 32.93
C ILE A 351 34.46 27.27 33.13
N VAL A 352 33.82 28.37 32.71
CA VAL A 352 34.34 29.73 32.91
C VAL A 352 34.45 30.06 34.40
N VAL A 353 33.44 29.72 35.20
CA VAL A 353 33.44 29.91 36.66
C VAL A 353 34.56 29.09 37.32
N VAL A 354 34.76 27.84 36.90
CA VAL A 354 35.82 26.97 37.42
C VAL A 354 37.21 27.52 37.05
N PHE A 355 37.43 27.94 35.80
CA PHE A 355 38.68 28.58 35.40
C PHE A 355 38.99 29.81 36.24
N PHE A 356 37.99 30.68 36.44
CA PHE A 356 38.14 31.87 37.27
C PHE A 356 38.49 31.55 38.73
N ALA A 357 37.85 30.52 39.31
CA ALA A 357 38.13 30.09 40.67
C ALA A 357 39.56 29.51 40.82
N VAL A 358 40.02 28.75 39.81
CA VAL A 358 41.38 28.20 39.78
C VAL A 358 42.43 29.32 39.67
N ASP A 359 42.21 30.29 38.78
CA ASP A 359 43.10 31.44 38.62
C ASP A 359 43.22 32.25 39.92
N LEU A 360 42.10 32.48 40.61
CA LEU A 360 42.08 33.16 41.91
C LEU A 360 42.86 32.38 42.97
N LEU A 361 42.70 31.05 43.03
CA LEU A 361 43.45 30.19 43.95
C LEU A 361 44.95 30.24 43.67
N ILE A 362 45.37 30.21 42.40
CA ILE A 362 46.78 30.32 42.01
C ILE A 362 47.35 31.70 42.40
N LEU A 363 46.56 32.77 42.25
CA LEU A 363 46.96 34.12 42.62
C LEU A 363 47.08 34.30 44.14
N LEU A 364 46.24 33.63 44.94
CA LEU A 364 46.31 33.63 46.40
C LEU A 364 47.41 32.72 46.97
N ALA A 365 47.81 31.68 46.23
CA ALA A 365 48.87 30.75 46.61
C ALA A 365 50.28 31.22 46.20
N LYS A 366 50.37 32.28 45.40
CA LYS A 366 51.59 33.05 45.12
C LYS A 366 51.73 34.19 46.13
#